data_AF-A0A7C6H6L3-F1
#
_entry.id   AF-A0A7C6H6L3-F1
#
_cell.length_a   1.000
_cell.length_b   1.000
_cell.length_c   1.000
_cell.angle_alpha   90.00
_cell.angle_beta   90.00
_cell.angle_gamma   90.00
#
_symmetry.space_group_name_H-M   'P 1'
#
loop_
_entity.id
_entity.type
_entity.pdbx_description
1 polymer ?
#
loop_
_entity_poly.entity_id
_entity_poly.type
_entity_poly.pdbx_seq_one_letter_code
_entity_poly.pdbx_strand_id
1 'polypeptide(L)'
;MDGMDRDRRIEELSERIASLEAAMSQIARPYAELAEQLAQMQAMVGKYFHLLDLYQRHGMISIEIVLPQVKDPMSREIIRILMDRPGMNISQVTEELRARTGSSSRRIVRSRLENLVKAGLLVESRGRREKTFRISEDVIKKWSDVLGLSK
;
A
#
# COMPACT_ATOMS: atom_id res chain seq x y z
N MET A 1 -17.58 27.63 -64.56
CA MET A 1 -17.78 26.16 -64.40
C MET A 1 -16.64 25.51 -63.63
N ASP A 2 -15.37 25.91 -63.85
CA ASP A 2 -14.18 25.33 -63.20
C ASP A 2 -14.08 25.56 -61.66
N GLY A 3 -14.60 26.68 -61.13
CA GLY A 3 -14.57 26.97 -59.68
C GLY A 3 -15.49 26.07 -58.84
N MET A 4 -16.75 25.91 -59.25
CA MET A 4 -17.72 25.06 -58.53
C MET A 4 -17.30 23.58 -58.45
N ASP A 5 -16.59 23.08 -59.47
CA ASP A 5 -16.13 21.68 -59.48
C ASP A 5 -14.90 21.47 -58.57
N ARG A 6 -14.08 22.51 -58.38
CA ARG A 6 -13.01 22.52 -57.37
C ARG A 6 -13.57 22.60 -55.96
N ASP A 7 -14.54 23.47 -55.72
CA ASP A 7 -15.15 23.63 -54.39
C ASP A 7 -15.83 22.32 -53.94
N ARG A 8 -16.53 21.65 -54.85
CA ARG A 8 -17.16 20.35 -54.60
C ARG A 8 -16.13 19.24 -54.30
N ARG A 9 -14.99 19.23 -54.99
CA ARG A 9 -13.88 18.29 -54.72
C ARG A 9 -13.23 18.56 -53.38
N ILE A 10 -13.07 19.82 -52.99
CA ILE A 10 -12.55 20.20 -51.67
C ILE A 10 -13.52 19.70 -50.59
N GLU A 11 -14.82 19.88 -50.78
CA GLU A 11 -15.85 19.44 -49.84
C GLU A 11 -15.86 17.91 -49.68
N GLU A 12 -15.81 17.15 -50.79
CA GLU A 12 -15.68 15.68 -50.75
C GLU A 12 -14.38 15.22 -50.07
N LEU A 13 -13.26 15.93 -50.30
CA LEU A 13 -11.99 15.61 -49.64
C LEU A 13 -12.04 15.90 -48.15
N SER A 14 -12.67 17.00 -47.74
CA SER A 14 -12.89 17.35 -46.34
C SER A 14 -13.76 16.31 -45.63
N GLU A 15 -14.85 15.84 -46.27
CA GLU A 15 -15.68 14.76 -45.73
C GLU A 15 -14.91 13.45 -45.58
N ARG A 16 -14.08 13.10 -46.58
CA ARG A 16 -13.23 11.90 -46.52
C ARG A 16 -12.17 11.99 -45.42
N ILE A 17 -11.57 13.16 -45.22
CA ILE A 17 -10.61 13.41 -44.14
C ILE A 17 -11.31 13.27 -42.78
N ALA A 18 -12.48 13.88 -42.59
CA ALA A 18 -13.25 13.77 -41.35
C ALA A 18 -13.66 12.31 -41.06
N SER A 19 -14.04 11.55 -42.08
CA SER A 19 -14.33 10.12 -41.96
C SER A 19 -13.11 9.30 -41.54
N LEU A 20 -11.94 9.58 -42.13
CA LEU A 20 -10.68 8.93 -41.76
C LEU A 20 -10.25 9.27 -40.34
N GLU A 21 -10.37 10.52 -39.91
CA GLU A 21 -10.08 10.95 -38.55
C GLU A 21 -10.99 10.26 -37.52
N ALA A 22 -12.27 10.11 -37.85
CA ALA A 22 -13.22 9.38 -37.01
C ALA A 22 -12.87 7.88 -36.91
N ALA A 23 -12.53 7.24 -38.03
CA ALA A 23 -12.11 5.84 -38.05
C ALA A 23 -10.79 5.63 -37.29
N MET A 24 -9.81 6.53 -37.47
CA MET A 24 -8.56 6.49 -36.72
C MET A 24 -8.79 6.68 -35.22
N SER A 25 -9.71 7.57 -34.83
CA SER A 25 -10.06 7.78 -33.42
C SER A 25 -10.73 6.56 -32.78
N GLN A 26 -11.55 5.83 -33.55
CA GLN A 26 -12.17 4.57 -33.09
C GLN A 26 -11.13 3.47 -32.87
N ILE A 27 -10.01 3.50 -33.58
CA ILE A 27 -8.91 2.55 -33.43
C ILE A 27 -7.98 2.99 -32.30
N ALA A 28 -7.54 4.25 -32.29
CA ALA A 28 -6.56 4.77 -31.34
C ALA A 28 -6.99 4.63 -29.87
N ARG A 29 -8.29 4.78 -29.57
CA ARG A 29 -8.83 4.65 -28.20
C ARG A 29 -8.62 3.25 -27.61
N PRO A 30 -9.08 2.15 -28.24
CA PRO A 30 -8.79 0.79 -27.79
C PRO A 30 -7.29 0.51 -27.59
N TYR A 31 -6.42 1.02 -28.46
CA TYR A 31 -4.97 0.84 -28.31
C TYR A 31 -4.42 1.57 -27.09
N ALA A 32 -4.89 2.78 -26.81
CA ALA A 32 -4.51 3.53 -25.61
C ALA A 32 -4.96 2.81 -24.33
N GLU A 33 -6.19 2.29 -24.32
CA GLU A 33 -6.72 1.50 -23.20
C GLU A 33 -5.91 0.22 -22.97
N LEU A 34 -5.56 -0.51 -24.04
CA LEU A 34 -4.71 -1.70 -23.94
C LEU A 34 -3.31 -1.38 -23.43
N ALA A 35 -2.71 -0.28 -23.89
CA ALA A 35 -1.40 0.17 -23.42
C ALA A 35 -1.43 0.51 -21.92
N GLU A 36 -2.50 1.15 -21.46
CA GLU A 36 -2.71 1.45 -20.04
C GLU A 36 -2.86 0.16 -19.21
N GLN A 37 -3.66 -0.80 -19.68
CA GLN A 37 -3.82 -2.10 -19.01
C GLN A 37 -2.50 -2.88 -18.93
N LEU A 38 -1.70 -2.86 -19.99
CA LEU A 38 -0.37 -3.47 -20.02
C LEU A 38 0.58 -2.81 -19.01
N ALA A 39 0.57 -1.48 -18.93
CA ALA A 39 1.37 -0.74 -17.95
C ALA A 39 0.97 -1.11 -16.51
N GLN A 40 -0.34 -1.20 -16.23
CA GLN A 40 -0.84 -1.64 -14.93
C GLN A 40 -0.42 -3.07 -14.60
N MET A 41 -0.47 -3.99 -15.57
CA MET A 41 -0.02 -5.38 -15.40
C MET A 41 1.47 -5.46 -15.10
N GLN A 42 2.30 -4.74 -15.86
CA GLN A 42 3.76 -4.69 -15.64
C GLN A 42 4.07 -4.15 -14.23
N ALA A 43 3.37 -3.11 -13.79
CA ALA A 43 3.50 -2.58 -12.45
C ALA A 43 3.17 -3.65 -11.39
N MET A 44 2.06 -4.39 -11.55
CA MET A 44 1.69 -5.47 -10.62
C MET A 44 2.75 -6.59 -10.59
N VAL A 45 3.22 -7.04 -11.74
CA VAL A 45 4.25 -8.08 -11.84
C VAL A 45 5.54 -7.63 -11.16
N GLY A 46 5.94 -6.37 -11.32
CA GLY A 46 7.08 -5.79 -10.60
C GLY A 46 6.93 -5.85 -9.08
N LYS A 47 5.74 -5.55 -8.55
CA LYS A 47 5.45 -5.67 -7.11
C LYS A 47 5.56 -7.12 -6.62
N TYR A 48 5.07 -8.09 -7.39
CA TYR A 48 5.21 -9.51 -7.07
C TYR A 48 6.68 -9.96 -7.02
N PHE A 49 7.49 -9.59 -8.01
CA PHE A 49 8.91 -9.92 -8.02
C PHE A 49 9.66 -9.28 -6.83
N HIS A 50 9.30 -8.05 -6.46
CA HIS A 50 9.85 -7.40 -5.28
C HIS A 50 9.54 -8.19 -4.00
N LEU A 51 8.32 -8.69 -3.82
CA LEU A 51 7.97 -9.54 -2.68
C LEU A 51 8.74 -10.87 -2.69
N LEU A 52 8.92 -11.49 -3.86
CA LEU A 52 9.70 -12.72 -4.00
C LEU A 52 11.19 -12.50 -3.68
N ASP A 53 11.79 -11.40 -4.13
CA ASP A 53 13.17 -11.04 -3.79
C ASP A 53 13.32 -10.79 -2.28
N LEU A 54 12.36 -10.10 -1.66
CA LEU A 54 12.37 -9.87 -0.22
C LEU A 54 12.28 -11.19 0.58
N TYR A 55 11.44 -12.11 0.12
CA TYR A 55 11.32 -13.44 0.69
C TYR A 55 12.60 -14.26 0.49
N GLN A 56 13.20 -14.24 -0.71
CA GLN A 56 14.44 -14.96 -1.00
C GLN A 56 15.61 -14.47 -0.13
N ARG A 57 15.74 -13.16 0.08
CA ARG A 57 16.84 -12.58 0.86
C ARG A 57 16.73 -12.83 2.36
N HIS A 58 15.51 -12.88 2.89
CA HIS A 58 15.29 -12.87 4.34
C HIS A 58 14.53 -14.07 4.88
N GLY A 59 14.04 -14.98 4.03
CA GLY A 59 13.28 -16.17 4.38
C GLY A 59 11.85 -15.90 4.86
N MET A 60 11.62 -14.80 5.60
CA MET A 60 10.29 -14.30 5.98
C MET A 60 10.27 -12.78 5.97
N ILE A 61 9.17 -12.19 5.50
CA ILE A 61 8.92 -10.75 5.60
C ILE A 61 8.55 -10.42 7.06
N SER A 62 9.56 -10.27 7.91
CA SER A 62 9.36 -10.03 9.34
C SER A 62 9.36 -8.54 9.68
N ILE A 63 8.76 -8.20 10.82
CA ILE A 63 8.76 -6.84 11.38
C ILE A 63 10.19 -6.27 11.56
N GLU A 64 11.20 -7.13 11.65
CA GLU A 64 12.59 -6.77 11.91
C GLU A 64 13.26 -6.14 10.68
N ILE A 65 12.81 -6.53 9.48
CA ILE A 65 13.25 -5.95 8.21
C ILE A 65 12.71 -4.52 8.08
N VAL A 66 11.48 -4.32 8.56
CA VAL A 66 10.71 -3.09 8.37
C VAL A 66 11.03 -2.06 9.46
N LEU A 67 11.20 -2.53 10.69
CA LEU A 67 11.50 -1.74 11.86
C LEU A 67 12.78 -2.25 12.55
N PRO A 68 13.94 -2.14 11.90
CA PRO A 68 15.21 -2.63 12.45
C PRO A 68 15.61 -1.95 13.78
N GLN A 69 15.05 -0.76 14.06
CA GLN A 69 15.22 -0.05 15.32
C GLN A 69 14.59 -0.77 16.52
N VAL A 70 13.61 -1.67 16.30
CA VAL A 70 12.96 -2.43 17.38
C VAL A 70 13.75 -3.71 17.63
N LYS A 71 14.67 -3.66 18.60
CA LYS A 71 15.52 -4.81 18.96
C LYS A 71 14.89 -5.75 20.00
N ASP A 72 14.00 -5.23 20.85
CA ASP A 72 13.41 -5.99 21.95
C ASP A 72 12.34 -6.99 21.45
N PRO A 73 12.47 -8.30 21.74
CA PRO A 73 11.54 -9.32 21.27
C PRO A 73 10.09 -9.09 21.71
N MET A 74 9.88 -8.61 22.95
CA MET A 74 8.55 -8.35 23.47
C MET A 74 7.89 -7.17 22.74
N SER A 75 8.66 -6.12 22.43
CA SER A 75 8.20 -4.98 21.64
C SER A 75 7.85 -5.38 20.21
N ARG A 76 8.63 -6.29 19.59
CA ARG A 76 8.30 -6.86 18.27
C ARG A 76 6.97 -7.62 18.31
N GLU A 77 6.74 -8.42 19.34
CA GLU A 77 5.50 -9.17 19.47
C GLU A 77 4.29 -8.27 19.75
N ILE A 78 4.45 -7.23 20.58
CA ILE A 78 3.41 -6.20 20.77
C ILE A 78 3.04 -5.54 19.44
N ILE A 79 4.03 -5.20 18.60
CA ILE A 79 3.79 -4.63 17.28
C ILE A 79 3.04 -5.62 16.38
N ARG A 80 3.43 -6.90 16.36
CA ARG A 80 2.69 -7.94 15.61
C ARG A 80 1.24 -8.05 16.05
N ILE A 81 1.00 -8.12 17.36
CA ILE A 81 -0.36 -8.16 17.93
C ILE A 81 -1.18 -6.96 17.47
N LEU A 82 -0.62 -5.75 17.52
CA LEU A 82 -1.33 -4.53 17.14
C LEU A 82 -1.47 -4.33 15.62
N MET A 83 -0.64 -4.99 14.80
CA MET A 83 -0.87 -5.11 13.36
C MET A 83 -2.04 -6.07 13.07
N ASP A 84 -2.09 -7.22 13.75
CA ASP A 84 -3.15 -8.21 13.59
C ASP A 84 -4.50 -7.68 14.11
N ARG A 85 -4.47 -6.98 15.24
CA ARG A 85 -5.65 -6.50 15.97
C ARG A 85 -5.41 -5.07 16.49
N PRO A 86 -5.70 -4.04 15.69
CA PRO A 86 -5.53 -2.65 16.11
C PRO A 86 -6.57 -2.23 17.16
N GLY A 87 -6.24 -1.23 17.98
CA GLY A 87 -7.18 -0.63 18.92
C GLY A 87 -7.32 -1.35 20.25
N MET A 88 -6.39 -2.25 20.59
CA MET A 88 -6.40 -2.97 21.87
C MET A 88 -5.93 -2.08 23.03
N ASN A 89 -6.50 -2.29 24.22
CA ASN A 89 -6.05 -1.68 25.47
C ASN A 89 -4.88 -2.47 26.09
N ILE A 90 -4.25 -1.93 27.15
CA ILE A 90 -3.10 -2.58 27.82
C ILE A 90 -3.42 -3.99 28.32
N SER A 91 -4.62 -4.19 28.89
CA SER A 91 -5.03 -5.48 29.45
C SER A 91 -5.17 -6.54 28.35
N GLN A 92 -5.80 -6.17 27.23
CA GLN A 92 -5.97 -7.02 26.05
C GLN A 92 -4.63 -7.36 25.40
N VAL A 93 -3.74 -6.36 25.21
CA VAL A 93 -2.38 -6.60 24.69
C VAL A 93 -1.62 -7.55 25.61
N THR A 94 -1.75 -7.38 26.93
CA THR A 94 -1.07 -8.25 27.89
C THR A 94 -1.55 -9.70 27.80
N GLU A 95 -2.86 -9.90 27.64
CA GLU A 95 -3.47 -11.23 27.54
C GLU A 95 -3.06 -11.94 26.25
N GLU A 96 -3.15 -11.24 25.10
CA GLU A 96 -2.73 -11.78 23.82
C GLU A 96 -1.23 -12.12 23.82
N LEU A 97 -0.41 -11.25 24.42
CA LEU A 97 1.02 -11.51 24.58
C LEU A 97 1.26 -12.73 25.46
N ARG A 98 0.50 -12.89 26.56
CA ARG A 98 0.59 -14.07 27.44
C ARG A 98 0.27 -15.35 26.69
N ALA A 99 -0.77 -15.33 25.84
CA ALA A 99 -1.16 -16.47 25.04
C ALA A 99 -0.04 -16.90 24.06
N ARG A 100 0.73 -15.94 23.52
CA ARG A 100 1.82 -16.20 22.57
C ARG A 100 3.16 -16.55 23.23
N THR A 101 3.50 -15.93 24.35
CA THR A 101 4.82 -16.06 25.01
C THR A 101 4.78 -16.86 26.30
N GLY A 102 3.62 -17.35 26.73
CA GLY A 102 3.39 -18.10 27.97
C GLY A 102 3.38 -17.25 29.25
N SER A 103 4.06 -16.10 29.25
CA SER A 103 4.09 -15.17 30.38
C SER A 103 4.16 -13.71 29.93
N SER A 104 3.48 -12.83 30.66
CA SER A 104 3.55 -11.38 30.45
C SER A 104 3.27 -10.63 31.76
N SER A 105 4.06 -9.59 32.03
CA SER A 105 3.83 -8.69 33.16
C SER A 105 3.19 -7.40 32.66
N ARG A 106 1.98 -7.07 33.15
CA ARG A 106 1.28 -5.80 32.79
C ARG A 106 2.17 -4.57 32.97
N ARG A 107 3.03 -4.55 34.00
CA ARG A 107 3.95 -3.43 34.26
C ARG A 107 4.97 -3.29 33.13
N ILE A 108 5.55 -4.41 32.68
CA ILE A 108 6.52 -4.44 31.58
C ILE A 108 5.82 -4.07 30.28
N VAL A 109 4.65 -4.65 29.99
CA VAL A 109 3.86 -4.35 28.79
C VAL A 109 3.50 -2.87 28.71
N ARG A 110 3.03 -2.27 29.81
CA ARG A 110 2.79 -0.82 29.88
C ARG A 110 4.03 -0.01 29.54
N SER A 111 5.17 -0.33 30.18
CA SER A 111 6.42 0.39 29.91
C SER A 111 6.86 0.26 28.45
N ARG A 112 6.71 -0.93 27.84
CA ARG A 112 7.01 -1.13 26.41
C ARG A 112 6.08 -0.34 25.50
N LEU A 113 4.77 -0.35 25.74
CA LEU A 113 3.80 0.44 24.98
C LEU A 113 4.13 1.94 25.04
N GLU A 114 4.45 2.46 26.22
CA GLU A 114 4.85 3.86 26.39
C GLU A 114 6.12 4.20 25.60
N ASN A 115 7.12 3.32 25.62
CA ASN A 115 8.36 3.51 24.84
C ASN A 115 8.10 3.46 23.33
N LEU A 116 7.23 2.57 22.87
CA LEU A 116 6.84 2.45 21.46
C LEU A 116 6.05 3.69 20.98
N VAL A 117 5.19 4.24 21.82
CA VAL A 117 4.50 5.52 21.54
C VAL A 117 5.50 6.68 21.49
N LYS A 118 6.44 6.77 22.44
CA LYS A 118 7.52 7.78 22.43
C LYS A 118 8.40 7.69 21.19
N ALA A 119 8.64 6.48 20.70
CA ALA A 119 9.41 6.24 19.47
C ALA A 119 8.62 6.53 18.18
N GLY A 120 7.34 6.95 18.28
CA GLY A 120 6.48 7.24 17.13
C GLY A 120 6.02 6.00 16.38
N LEU A 121 6.17 4.80 16.96
CA LEU A 121 5.79 3.54 16.31
C LEU A 121 4.34 3.17 16.56
N LEU A 122 3.79 3.67 17.67
CA LEU A 122 2.39 3.50 18.06
C LEU A 122 1.74 4.85 18.31
N VAL A 123 0.43 4.91 18.12
CA VAL A 123 -0.43 6.03 18.51
C VAL A 123 -1.32 5.57 19.65
N GLU A 124 -1.30 6.32 20.75
CA GLU A 124 -2.25 6.16 21.85
C GLU A 124 -3.50 6.99 21.55
N SER A 125 -4.66 6.34 21.55
CA SER A 125 -5.96 6.99 21.51
C SER A 125 -6.61 6.91 22.89
N ARG A 126 -7.03 8.05 23.44
CA ARG A 126 -7.83 8.07 24.68
C ARG A 126 -9.30 7.82 24.31
N GLY A 127 -9.78 6.61 24.57
CA GLY A 127 -11.21 6.31 24.52
C GLY A 127 -11.95 6.86 25.74
N ARG A 128 -13.27 6.70 25.76
CA ARG A 128 -14.16 7.14 26.87
C ARG A 128 -13.80 6.53 28.23
N ARG A 129 -13.20 5.33 28.26
CA ARG A 129 -12.88 4.60 29.51
C ARG A 129 -11.44 4.12 29.58
N GLU A 130 -10.80 3.84 28.46
CA GLU A 130 -9.46 3.25 28.44
C GLU A 130 -8.61 3.77 27.27
N LYS A 131 -7.29 3.69 27.46
CA LYS A 131 -6.29 3.99 26.42
C LYS A 131 -6.20 2.79 25.48
N THR A 132 -6.33 3.04 24.18
CA THR A 132 -6.13 2.04 23.13
C THR A 132 -4.93 2.39 22.28
N PHE A 133 -4.29 1.37 21.71
CA PHE A 133 -3.06 1.51 20.94
C PHE A 133 -3.26 1.02 19.52
N ARG A 134 -2.64 1.70 18.57
CA ARG A 134 -2.59 1.32 17.15
C ARG A 134 -1.22 1.62 16.59
N ILE A 135 -0.85 0.95 15.51
CA ILE A 135 0.36 1.26 14.74
C ILE A 135 0.22 2.67 14.16
N SER A 136 1.32 3.43 14.11
CA SER A 136 1.31 4.75 13.47
C SER A 136 1.20 4.63 11.95
N GLU A 137 0.54 5.62 11.32
CA GLU A 137 0.42 5.67 9.85
C GLU A 137 1.79 5.67 9.17
N ASP A 138 2.80 6.30 9.78
CA ASP A 138 4.17 6.32 9.28
C ASP A 138 4.78 4.91 9.21
N VAL A 139 4.48 4.06 10.18
CA VAL A 139 4.93 2.67 10.20
C VAL A 139 4.19 1.86 9.15
N ILE A 140 2.88 2.05 9.00
CA ILE A 140 2.08 1.40 7.95
C ILE A 140 2.63 1.78 6.57
N LYS A 141 2.90 3.07 6.34
CA LYS A 141 3.47 3.57 5.09
C LYS A 141 4.84 2.97 4.81
N LYS A 142 5.76 3.00 5.78
CA LYS A 142 7.08 2.33 5.65
C LYS A 142 6.92 0.85 5.32
N TRP A 143 5.93 0.19 5.91
CA TRP A 143 5.67 -1.21 5.63
C TRP A 143 5.17 -1.42 4.20
N SER A 144 4.22 -0.61 3.73
CA SER A 144 3.77 -0.63 2.34
C SER A 144 4.89 -0.32 1.35
N ASP A 145 5.79 0.61 1.68
CA ASP A 145 6.97 0.95 0.87
C ASP A 145 7.93 -0.24 0.77
N VAL A 146 8.25 -0.88 1.89
CA VAL A 146 9.11 -2.08 1.91
C VAL A 146 8.46 -3.23 1.12
N LEU A 147 7.14 -3.34 1.13
CA LEU A 147 6.41 -4.35 0.37
C LEU A 147 6.21 -3.97 -1.12
N GLY A 148 6.60 -2.77 -1.54
CA GLY A 148 6.36 -2.26 -2.88
C GLY A 148 4.86 -2.05 -3.19
N LEU A 149 4.01 -1.98 -2.17
CA LEU A 149 2.57 -1.84 -2.31
C LEU A 149 2.12 -0.38 -2.44
N SER A 150 2.94 0.56 -1.96
CA SER A 150 2.66 1.99 -2.07
C SER A 150 2.69 2.48 -3.53
N LYS A 151 2.07 3.65 -3.75
CA LYS A 151 2.00 4.37 -5.01
C LYS A 151 2.96 5.56 -4.97
#